data_AF-A0A7K1GGS9-F1
#
_entry.id   AF-A0A7K1GGS9-F1
#
_cell.length_a   1.000
_cell.length_b   1.000
_cell.length_c   1.000
_cell.angle_alpha   90.00
_cell.angle_beta   90.00
_cell.angle_gamma   90.00
#
_symmetry.space_group_name_H-M   'P 1'
#
loop_
_entity.id
_entity.type
_entity.pdbx_description
1 polymer ?
#
loop_
_entity_poly.entity_id
_entity_poly.type
_entity_poly.pdbx_seq_one_letter_code
_entity_poly.pdbx_strand_id
1 'polypeptide(L)'
;MKNIFPTLFIVICFLSLNAQEKIIEYPFGKPGSDVPRGVFGEDDRKEIKDAEGFKDFARATAVMISKQSIYNDEFYSWSLRDLLAMKFGTNKFDPSVKFLDQPTVGSCTGFLIAPDILVTAGHCINSMEEADQFVWVFDYTSESDFIDGNKLKFKKENIFEVESIITSKLDDITDDDYAILKLDRKSSRNPYRFRTSGKVLEEGAINTIGCPTGLPLKFSTNAIVVDNSPNNWFKSDIDSFPGNSGGPVFDQNGFIEGILVRGAVEYSGGRYTGDYKYDPYCDCVKTVQWDKVKYTAGCQAHKITAVPPSALLMAIYSNIEYAIVNNLKERFDSWGIYCWIFDYKYTQQRGRFENLAIEYNNNYALESILNYTSENISDSYARELIDLVLKNNNLDALDVLLDYDILADAGMDSKYTALQVAVTRGNLDIAQTLMVNGADISVTTSNNDNLLHLVAQSGNLSLAKILVEKGVSAKAKNKKKRRPEKVARKAGHKSLAKYLKKARKGRL
;
A
#
# COMPACT_ATOMS: atom_id res chain seq x y z
N MET A 1 -56.47 -49.16 24.09
CA MET A 1 -57.11 -48.00 24.76
C MET A 1 -56.09 -46.87 24.74
N LYS A 2 -56.07 -46.07 23.67
CA LYS A 2 -56.58 -44.68 23.64
C LYS A 2 -56.06 -43.85 24.83
N ASN A 3 -55.04 -43.02 24.58
CA ASN A 3 -55.11 -41.62 24.94
C ASN A 3 -54.28 -40.77 23.96
N ILE A 4 -55.00 -39.81 23.41
CA ILE A 4 -54.64 -38.84 22.40
C ILE A 4 -54.08 -37.63 23.14
N PHE A 5 -52.88 -37.16 22.79
CA PHE A 5 -52.43 -35.82 23.14
C PHE A 5 -52.51 -34.93 21.89
N PRO A 6 -53.14 -33.75 21.96
CA PRO A 6 -53.33 -32.90 20.80
C PRO A 6 -52.06 -32.09 20.53
N THR A 7 -51.64 -32.12 19.28
CA THR A 7 -50.64 -31.25 18.67
C THR A 7 -51.12 -29.81 18.78
N LEU A 8 -50.43 -28.98 19.57
CA LEU A 8 -50.67 -27.55 19.63
C LEU A 8 -50.15 -26.93 18.31
N PHE A 9 -51.06 -26.74 17.35
CA PHE A 9 -50.82 -25.90 16.18
C PHE A 9 -50.61 -24.46 16.67
N ILE A 10 -49.35 -24.01 16.69
CA ILE A 10 -49.06 -22.58 16.80
C ILE A 10 -49.46 -21.95 15.47
N VAL A 11 -50.58 -21.25 15.52
CA VAL A 11 -51.03 -20.29 14.50
C VAL A 11 -49.97 -19.19 14.43
N ILE A 12 -49.04 -19.31 13.48
CA ILE A 12 -48.22 -18.17 13.06
C ILE A 12 -49.16 -17.31 12.21
N CYS A 13 -49.72 -16.30 12.87
CA CYS A 13 -50.49 -15.25 12.22
C CYS A 13 -49.62 -14.62 11.13
N PHE A 14 -50.04 -14.79 9.87
CA PHE A 14 -49.64 -13.91 8.79
C PHE A 14 -50.16 -12.51 9.11
N LEU A 15 -49.26 -11.63 9.58
CA LEU A 15 -49.45 -10.19 9.48
C LEU A 15 -48.67 -9.72 8.25
N SER A 16 -49.36 -9.77 7.13
CA SER A 16 -49.04 -9.01 5.93
C SER A 16 -49.21 -7.51 6.22
N LEU A 17 -48.30 -6.73 5.65
CA LEU A 17 -48.36 -5.27 5.47
C LEU A 17 -48.46 -4.42 6.74
N ASN A 18 -47.28 -4.01 7.21
CA ASN A 18 -46.87 -2.63 7.01
C ASN A 18 -45.37 -2.62 6.74
N ALA A 19 -45.01 -2.72 5.46
CA ALA A 19 -43.85 -1.99 4.99
C ALA A 19 -44.18 -0.52 5.25
N GLN A 20 -43.89 -0.05 6.47
CA GLN A 20 -43.74 1.37 6.70
C GLN A 20 -42.57 1.73 5.80
N GLU A 21 -42.90 2.35 4.67
CA GLU A 21 -41.96 2.94 3.73
C GLU A 21 -40.86 3.58 4.58
N LYS A 22 -39.70 2.94 4.64
CA LYS A 22 -38.51 3.57 5.20
C LYS A 22 -38.18 4.61 4.15
N ILE A 23 -38.73 5.81 4.32
CA ILE A 23 -38.36 6.97 3.53
C ILE A 23 -36.86 7.13 3.78
N ILE A 24 -36.06 6.73 2.80
CA ILE A 24 -34.64 7.02 2.79
C ILE A 24 -34.57 8.52 2.52
N GLU A 25 -34.45 9.32 3.58
CA GLU A 25 -34.30 10.77 3.48
C GLU A 25 -32.83 11.12 3.24
N TYR A 26 -32.59 11.81 2.13
CA TYR A 26 -31.30 12.40 1.75
C TYR A 26 -30.90 13.55 2.69
N PRO A 27 -29.60 13.79 2.92
CA PRO A 27 -29.08 14.60 4.03
C PRO A 27 -29.07 16.10 3.70
N PHE A 28 -30.23 16.70 3.52
CA PHE A 28 -30.34 18.15 3.51
C PHE A 28 -31.27 18.56 4.63
N GLY A 29 -30.75 19.32 5.60
CA GLY A 29 -31.60 20.06 6.53
C GLY A 29 -32.70 20.77 5.73
N LYS A 30 -33.93 20.69 6.21
CA LYS A 30 -35.09 21.27 5.53
C LYS A 30 -34.77 22.73 5.17
N PRO A 31 -35.00 23.18 3.93
CA PRO A 31 -34.80 24.57 3.56
C PRO A 31 -35.50 25.52 4.55
N GLY A 32 -34.72 26.33 5.27
CA GLY A 32 -35.23 27.36 6.19
C GLY A 32 -35.35 26.99 7.68
N SER A 33 -34.59 26.04 8.23
CA SER A 33 -34.46 25.84 9.69
C SER A 33 -33.14 26.39 10.21
N ASP A 34 -33.12 27.12 11.34
CA ASP A 34 -31.96 27.82 11.94
C ASP A 34 -30.94 26.90 12.66
N VAL A 35 -30.12 26.12 11.96
CA VAL A 35 -29.05 25.30 12.59
C VAL A 35 -27.85 25.02 11.67
N PRO A 36 -26.62 25.46 11.99
CA PRO A 36 -25.50 25.49 11.02
C PRO A 36 -24.52 24.30 11.11
N ARG A 37 -23.59 24.09 10.16
CA ARG A 37 -22.53 23.01 10.16
C ARG A 37 -21.49 23.16 11.25
N GLY A 38 -21.10 22.10 11.96
CA GLY A 38 -20.25 22.30 13.12
C GLY A 38 -19.58 21.08 13.70
N VAL A 39 -18.90 21.35 14.80
CA VAL A 39 -18.38 20.35 15.73
C VAL A 39 -19.54 19.56 16.35
N PHE A 40 -19.36 18.25 16.53
CA PHE A 40 -20.29 17.43 17.29
C PHE A 40 -19.86 17.32 18.74
N GLY A 41 -20.72 17.77 19.66
CA GLY A 41 -20.38 17.81 21.08
C GLY A 41 -19.26 18.82 21.35
N GLU A 42 -18.24 18.38 22.10
CA GLU A 42 -17.07 19.20 22.42
C GLU A 42 -16.06 19.18 21.26
N ASP A 43 -15.55 20.35 20.88
CA ASP A 43 -14.56 20.47 19.81
C ASP A 43 -13.27 19.75 20.23
N ASP A 44 -13.02 18.60 19.63
CA ASP A 44 -11.95 17.70 20.03
C ASP A 44 -10.70 17.83 19.13
N ARG A 45 -10.77 18.73 18.14
CA ARG A 45 -9.70 18.98 17.18
C ARG A 45 -8.43 19.46 17.91
N LYS A 46 -7.32 18.82 17.57
CA LYS A 46 -5.98 19.06 18.12
C LYS A 46 -4.98 19.37 17.01
N GLU A 47 -3.88 20.01 17.39
CA GLU A 47 -2.72 20.08 16.52
C GLU A 47 -2.12 18.70 16.33
N ILE A 48 -1.61 18.44 15.13
CA ILE A 48 -1.07 17.13 14.81
C ILE A 48 0.21 16.80 15.60
N LYS A 49 0.97 17.82 16.02
CA LYS A 49 2.15 17.66 16.87
C LYS A 49 1.81 17.11 18.27
N ASP A 50 0.57 17.31 18.71
CA ASP A 50 0.08 16.85 20.02
C ASP A 50 -0.51 15.43 19.92
N ALA A 51 -0.58 14.83 18.73
CA ALA A 51 -1.11 13.50 18.47
C ALA A 51 -0.02 12.42 18.61
N GLU A 52 0.34 12.08 19.85
CA GLU A 52 1.29 10.99 20.13
C GLU A 52 0.84 9.67 19.48
N GLY A 53 1.76 8.99 18.79
CA GLY A 53 1.48 7.73 18.10
C GLY A 53 0.93 7.86 16.68
N PHE A 54 0.56 9.06 16.22
CA PHE A 54 -0.02 9.29 14.88
C PHE A 54 0.91 10.01 13.90
N LYS A 55 2.20 10.14 14.25
CA LYS A 55 3.18 10.90 13.44
C LYS A 55 3.31 10.37 12.01
N ASP A 56 3.36 9.06 11.82
CA ASP A 56 3.50 8.48 10.47
C ASP A 56 2.25 8.70 9.62
N PHE A 57 1.06 8.61 10.24
CA PHE A 57 -0.21 8.91 9.60
C PHE A 57 -0.28 10.38 9.17
N ALA A 58 0.09 11.30 10.06
CA ALA A 58 0.20 12.72 9.74
C ALA A 58 1.13 12.99 8.55
N ARG A 59 2.31 12.35 8.55
CA ARG A 59 3.27 12.48 7.46
C ARG A 59 2.73 11.91 6.15
N ALA A 60 1.91 10.87 6.19
CA ALA A 60 1.28 10.25 5.02
C ALA A 60 0.01 10.98 4.53
N THR A 61 -0.44 12.02 5.23
CA THR A 61 -1.54 12.89 4.81
C THR A 61 -0.98 14.13 4.10
N ALA A 62 -1.55 14.45 2.94
CA ALA A 62 -1.23 15.62 2.15
C ALA A 62 -2.40 16.59 2.09
N VAL A 63 -2.07 17.84 1.77
CA VAL A 63 -3.05 18.90 1.56
C VAL A 63 -2.96 19.38 0.13
N MET A 64 -4.11 19.46 -0.52
CA MET A 64 -4.27 19.99 -1.87
C MET A 64 -4.19 21.51 -1.81
N ILE A 65 -3.26 22.08 -2.57
CA ILE A 65 -3.05 23.52 -2.64
C ILE A 65 -3.00 23.96 -4.10
N SER A 66 -3.68 25.07 -4.41
CA SER A 66 -3.68 25.63 -5.77
C SER A 66 -2.28 26.12 -6.14
N LYS A 67 -1.82 25.80 -7.35
CA LYS A 67 -0.59 26.36 -7.92
C LYS A 67 -0.64 27.88 -8.02
N GLN A 68 -1.83 28.49 -8.08
CA GLN A 68 -2.00 29.95 -8.08
C GLN A 68 -1.56 30.61 -6.76
N SER A 69 -1.54 29.87 -5.66
CA SER A 69 -1.07 30.36 -4.35
C SER A 69 0.46 30.30 -4.22
N ILE A 70 1.17 29.78 -5.22
CA ILE A 70 2.62 29.56 -5.18
C ILE A 70 3.33 30.62 -6.03
N TYR A 71 4.21 31.41 -5.41
CA TYR A 71 5.01 32.43 -6.09
C TYR A 71 6.42 32.47 -5.51
N ASN A 72 7.45 32.35 -6.35
CA ASN A 72 8.87 32.30 -5.95
C ASN A 72 9.20 31.25 -4.86
N ASP A 73 8.67 30.03 -4.99
CA ASP A 73 8.81 28.95 -4.00
C ASP A 73 8.20 29.28 -2.60
N GLU A 74 7.35 30.32 -2.52
CA GLU A 74 6.59 30.71 -1.33
C GLU A 74 5.08 30.55 -1.59
N PHE A 75 4.36 30.12 -0.55
CA PHE A 75 2.92 29.95 -0.57
C PHE A 75 2.26 31.13 0.13
N TYR A 76 1.26 31.72 -0.52
CA TYR A 76 0.55 32.90 -0.03
C TYR A 76 -0.83 32.51 0.51
N SER A 77 -1.14 32.95 1.73
CA SER A 77 -2.38 32.63 2.41
C SER A 77 -2.81 33.74 3.36
N TRP A 78 -4.05 33.69 3.82
CA TRP A 78 -4.55 34.52 4.91
C TRP A 78 -4.61 33.70 6.18
N SER A 79 -4.45 34.35 7.33
CA SER A 79 -4.82 33.71 8.59
C SER A 79 -6.33 33.44 8.62
N LEU A 80 -6.75 32.41 9.36
CA LEU A 80 -8.18 32.15 9.58
C LEU A 80 -8.88 33.38 10.17
N ARG A 81 -8.20 34.12 11.05
CA ARG A 81 -8.66 35.37 11.63
C ARG A 81 -9.00 36.39 10.56
N ASP A 82 -8.09 36.64 9.63
CA ASP A 82 -8.29 37.63 8.57
C ASP A 82 -9.42 37.20 7.62
N LEU A 83 -9.44 35.91 7.25
CA LEU A 83 -10.49 35.34 6.40
C LEU A 83 -11.88 35.51 7.02
N LEU A 84 -12.03 35.21 8.31
CA LEU A 84 -13.30 35.34 9.02
C LEU A 84 -13.67 36.80 9.29
N ALA A 85 -12.70 37.64 9.64
CA ALA A 85 -12.90 39.07 9.82
C ALA A 85 -13.44 39.73 8.55
N MET A 86 -12.83 39.43 7.40
CA MET A 86 -13.29 39.92 6.09
C MET A 86 -14.68 39.39 5.75
N LYS A 87 -14.97 38.13 6.06
CA LYS A 87 -16.25 37.49 5.75
C LYS A 87 -17.41 38.05 6.59
N PHE A 88 -17.20 38.28 7.89
CA PHE A 88 -18.26 38.65 8.83
C PHE A 88 -18.26 40.13 9.23
N GLY A 89 -17.22 40.90 8.85
CA GLY A 89 -17.13 42.33 9.16
C GLY A 89 -16.85 42.63 10.64
N THR A 90 -16.33 41.67 11.40
CA THR A 90 -15.98 41.84 12.82
C THR A 90 -14.69 41.09 13.18
N ASN A 91 -13.89 41.67 14.08
CA ASN A 91 -12.65 41.08 14.59
C ASN A 91 -12.83 40.44 15.98
N LYS A 92 -14.08 40.28 16.42
CA LYS A 92 -14.42 39.64 17.70
C LYS A 92 -14.70 38.17 17.45
N PHE A 93 -13.98 37.32 18.18
CA PHE A 93 -14.09 35.86 18.05
C PHE A 93 -14.40 35.26 19.41
N ASP A 94 -15.38 34.37 19.44
CA ASP A 94 -15.70 33.54 20.59
C ASP A 94 -14.60 32.48 20.82
N PRO A 95 -14.36 32.02 22.06
CA PRO A 95 -13.37 30.97 22.34
C PRO A 95 -13.58 29.65 21.58
N SER A 96 -14.78 29.38 21.07
CA SER A 96 -15.04 28.24 20.18
C SER A 96 -14.30 28.31 18.85
N VAL A 97 -13.88 29.49 18.38
CA VAL A 97 -13.11 29.65 17.14
C VAL A 97 -11.62 29.38 17.41
N LYS A 98 -11.22 28.13 17.17
CA LYS A 98 -9.82 27.69 17.34
C LYS A 98 -8.95 28.07 16.14
N PHE A 99 -7.63 28.09 16.36
CA PHE A 99 -6.58 28.18 15.31
C PHE A 99 -6.60 29.48 14.46
N LEU A 100 -7.14 30.57 15.01
CA LEU A 100 -7.31 31.85 14.33
C LEU A 100 -6.06 32.37 13.60
N ASP A 101 -4.89 32.21 14.21
CA ASP A 101 -3.64 32.82 13.71
C ASP A 101 -2.88 31.92 12.71
N GLN A 102 -3.50 30.83 12.24
CA GLN A 102 -2.90 29.90 11.28
C GLN A 102 -3.39 30.17 9.86
N PRO A 103 -2.57 29.87 8.83
CA PRO A 103 -2.95 30.10 7.45
C PRO A 103 -3.99 29.09 6.95
N THR A 104 -4.79 29.52 5.98
CA THR A 104 -5.87 28.72 5.38
C THR A 104 -5.63 28.52 3.88
N VAL A 105 -4.53 27.87 3.50
CA VAL A 105 -4.11 27.72 2.08
C VAL A 105 -4.65 26.44 1.42
N GLY A 106 -5.01 25.43 2.22
CA GLY A 106 -5.49 24.15 1.71
C GLY A 106 -6.93 24.19 1.21
N SER A 107 -7.27 23.30 0.29
CA SER A 107 -8.63 23.17 -0.25
C SER A 107 -9.24 21.77 -0.09
N CYS A 108 -8.41 20.72 -0.09
CA CYS A 108 -8.79 19.34 0.20
C CYS A 108 -7.65 18.60 0.89
N THR A 109 -7.96 17.44 1.44
CA THR A 109 -7.01 16.51 2.05
C THR A 109 -6.86 15.27 1.16
N GLY A 110 -5.72 14.61 1.23
CA GLY A 110 -5.51 13.29 0.64
C GLY A 110 -4.51 12.48 1.47
N PHE A 111 -4.40 11.18 1.23
CA PHE A 111 -3.51 10.33 2.01
C PHE A 111 -2.89 9.21 1.18
N LEU A 112 -1.67 8.82 1.52
CA LEU A 112 -0.98 7.73 0.84
C LEU A 112 -1.52 6.38 1.29
N ILE A 113 -1.80 5.51 0.31
CA ILE A 113 -2.00 4.06 0.52
C ILE A 113 -0.87 3.22 -0.10
N ALA A 114 0.01 3.84 -0.89
CA ALA A 114 1.27 3.26 -1.38
C ALA A 114 2.31 4.38 -1.55
N PRO A 115 3.60 4.08 -1.87
CA PRO A 115 4.64 5.11 -2.01
C PRO A 115 4.27 6.29 -2.90
N ASP A 116 3.50 6.05 -3.96
CA ASP A 116 3.07 7.04 -4.95
C ASP A 116 1.58 6.92 -5.29
N ILE A 117 0.78 6.28 -4.42
CA ILE A 117 -0.67 6.16 -4.61
C ILE A 117 -1.36 6.93 -3.50
N LEU A 118 -2.03 8.00 -3.90
CA LEU A 118 -2.75 8.92 -3.01
C LEU A 118 -4.25 8.79 -3.22
N VAL A 119 -5.00 8.79 -2.13
CA VAL A 119 -6.47 8.75 -2.12
C VAL A 119 -7.00 10.10 -1.67
N THR A 120 -8.06 10.58 -2.31
CA THR A 120 -8.83 11.78 -1.94
C THR A 120 -10.30 11.62 -2.35
N ALA A 121 -11.13 12.65 -2.14
CA ALA A 121 -12.51 12.67 -2.59
C ALA A 121 -12.58 12.95 -4.12
N GLY A 122 -13.56 12.36 -4.79
CA GLY A 122 -13.79 12.55 -6.22
C GLY A 122 -14.19 13.99 -6.56
N HIS A 123 -14.89 14.69 -5.68
CA HIS A 123 -15.17 16.12 -5.87
C HIS A 123 -13.95 17.03 -5.69
N CYS A 124 -12.86 16.53 -5.10
CA CYS A 124 -11.60 17.27 -5.04
C CYS A 124 -10.83 17.16 -6.35
N ILE A 125 -10.74 15.95 -6.92
CA ILE A 125 -10.11 15.67 -8.21
C ILE A 125 -10.92 14.60 -8.95
N ASN A 126 -11.58 14.98 -10.04
CA ASN A 126 -12.27 14.05 -10.93
C ASN A 126 -11.58 13.90 -12.31
N SER A 127 -10.71 14.84 -12.69
CA SER A 127 -10.05 14.91 -14.00
C SER A 127 -8.61 15.41 -13.92
N MET A 128 -7.81 15.13 -14.95
CA MET A 128 -6.43 15.64 -15.02
C MET A 128 -6.37 17.16 -15.19
N GLU A 129 -7.36 17.77 -15.86
CA GLU A 129 -7.43 19.23 -15.99
C GLU A 129 -7.59 19.93 -14.62
N GLU A 130 -8.37 19.32 -13.71
CA GLU A 130 -8.42 19.76 -12.33
C GLU A 130 -7.09 19.47 -11.62
N ALA A 131 -6.58 18.24 -11.72
CA ALA A 131 -5.35 17.81 -11.05
C ALA A 131 -4.14 18.71 -11.39
N ASP A 132 -4.00 19.15 -12.63
CA ASP A 132 -2.90 19.98 -13.13
C ASP A 132 -2.85 21.37 -12.47
N GLN A 133 -3.96 21.84 -11.89
CA GLN A 133 -4.07 23.14 -11.21
C GLN A 133 -3.60 23.11 -9.75
N PHE A 134 -3.37 21.91 -9.19
CA PHE A 134 -3.05 21.73 -7.77
C PHE A 134 -1.72 20.99 -7.58
N VAL A 135 -1.18 21.12 -6.37
CA VAL A 135 -0.11 20.29 -5.84
C VAL A 135 -0.57 19.65 -4.54
N TRP A 136 0.01 18.50 -4.22
CA TRP A 136 -0.19 17.79 -2.95
C TRP A 136 1.00 18.04 -2.04
N VAL A 137 0.78 18.76 -0.94
CA VAL A 137 1.84 19.14 0.01
C VAL A 137 1.75 18.31 1.27
N PHE A 138 2.78 17.51 1.52
CA PHE A 138 2.94 16.76 2.76
C PHE A 138 3.63 17.57 3.85
N ASP A 139 3.48 17.13 5.10
CA ASP A 139 4.02 17.77 6.30
C ASP A 139 3.53 19.23 6.48
N TYR A 140 2.36 19.58 5.94
CA TYR A 140 1.72 20.87 6.19
C TYR A 140 1.12 20.90 7.61
N THR A 141 1.95 21.23 8.58
CA THR A 141 1.61 21.23 10.02
C THR A 141 1.75 22.62 10.64
N SER A 142 1.29 22.80 11.87
CA SER A 142 1.45 24.05 12.62
C SER A 142 2.90 24.38 13.00
N GLU A 143 3.86 23.50 12.67
CA GLU A 143 5.30 23.74 12.82
C GLU A 143 5.97 24.19 11.53
N SER A 144 5.19 24.43 10.46
CA SER A 144 5.73 24.91 9.17
C SER A 144 6.39 26.29 9.33
N ASP A 145 7.38 26.61 8.47
CA ASP A 145 8.08 27.90 8.54
C ASP A 145 7.15 29.04 8.07
N PHE A 146 6.47 29.71 9.01
CA PHE A 146 5.67 30.91 8.76
C PHE A 146 6.57 32.15 8.83
N ILE A 147 6.75 32.83 7.71
CA ILE A 147 7.76 33.90 7.58
C ILE A 147 7.19 35.28 7.96
N ASP A 148 5.95 35.60 7.56
CA ASP A 148 5.37 36.94 7.75
C ASP A 148 3.82 36.97 7.74
N GLY A 149 3.18 36.09 8.54
CA GLY A 149 1.72 36.00 8.71
C GLY A 149 0.94 35.41 7.53
N ASN A 150 1.36 35.73 6.30
CA ASN A 150 0.68 35.37 5.05
C ASN A 150 1.56 34.56 4.08
N LYS A 151 2.79 34.22 4.51
CA LYS A 151 3.78 33.49 3.69
C LYS A 151 4.23 32.21 4.37
N LEU A 152 4.29 31.15 3.57
CA LEU A 152 4.65 29.80 3.94
C LEU A 152 5.76 29.30 3.03
N LYS A 153 6.78 28.63 3.60
CA LYS A 153 7.81 27.96 2.81
C LYS A 153 7.79 26.46 3.04
N PHE A 154 7.69 25.69 1.96
CA PHE A 154 7.76 24.23 2.01
C PHE A 154 9.02 23.71 1.35
N LYS A 155 9.47 22.56 1.82
CA LYS A 155 10.57 21.84 1.18
C LYS A 155 10.07 21.20 -0.11
N LYS A 156 10.84 21.31 -1.20
CA LYS A 156 10.43 20.81 -2.53
C LYS A 156 10.13 19.32 -2.52
N GLU A 157 10.86 18.55 -1.71
CA GLU A 157 10.61 17.11 -1.53
C GLU A 157 9.21 16.77 -0.99
N ASN A 158 8.52 17.74 -0.37
CA ASN A 158 7.18 17.57 0.17
C ASN A 158 6.05 17.94 -0.80
N ILE A 159 6.37 18.50 -1.97
CA ILE A 159 5.39 18.97 -2.97
C ILE A 159 5.31 17.96 -4.11
N PHE A 160 4.18 17.30 -4.28
CA PHE A 160 3.94 16.26 -5.29
C PHE A 160 2.89 16.72 -6.29
N GLU A 161 3.00 16.21 -7.51
CA GLU A 161 2.03 16.42 -8.57
C GLU A 161 1.35 15.09 -8.93
N VAL A 162 0.18 15.18 -9.56
CA VAL A 162 -0.52 13.99 -10.06
C VAL A 162 0.05 13.63 -11.42
N GLU A 163 0.60 12.42 -11.55
CA GLU A 163 1.04 11.86 -12.84
C GLU A 163 -0.15 11.36 -13.65
N SER A 164 -1.06 10.65 -13.00
CA SER A 164 -2.26 10.09 -13.63
C SER A 164 -3.34 9.78 -12.59
N ILE A 165 -4.60 9.70 -13.04
CA ILE A 165 -5.71 9.20 -12.23
C ILE A 165 -5.82 7.69 -12.45
N ILE A 166 -5.66 6.90 -11.39
CA ILE A 166 -5.85 5.44 -11.43
C ILE A 166 -7.35 5.13 -11.56
N THR A 167 -8.17 5.82 -10.76
CA THR A 167 -9.63 5.79 -10.85
C THR A 167 -10.21 6.97 -10.09
N SER A 168 -11.27 7.58 -10.62
CA SER A 168 -12.07 8.57 -9.90
C SER A 168 -13.55 8.28 -10.15
N LYS A 169 -14.39 8.63 -9.17
CA LYS A 169 -15.84 8.63 -9.32
C LYS A 169 -16.45 9.72 -8.46
N LEU A 170 -17.34 10.49 -9.06
CA LEU A 170 -18.20 11.47 -8.42
C LEU A 170 -19.59 11.31 -9.03
N ASP A 171 -20.52 10.71 -8.28
CA ASP A 171 -21.83 10.32 -8.77
C ASP A 171 -22.88 10.43 -7.66
N ASP A 172 -23.78 11.39 -7.81
CA ASP A 172 -24.86 11.68 -6.84
C ASP A 172 -25.96 10.60 -6.82
N ILE A 173 -26.07 9.75 -7.85
CA ILE A 173 -27.07 8.67 -7.89
C ILE A 173 -26.57 7.48 -7.09
N THR A 174 -25.29 7.13 -7.28
CA THR A 174 -24.68 6.00 -6.58
C THR A 174 -24.09 6.39 -5.23
N ASP A 175 -24.01 7.69 -4.90
CA ASP A 175 -23.30 8.27 -3.74
C ASP A 175 -21.79 8.02 -3.74
N ASP A 176 -21.21 7.66 -4.89
CA ASP A 176 -19.78 7.41 -5.00
C ASP A 176 -19.02 8.74 -5.11
N ASP A 177 -18.01 8.91 -4.25
CA ASP A 177 -17.17 10.10 -4.17
C ASP A 177 -15.76 9.70 -3.73
N TYR A 178 -14.88 9.40 -4.69
CA TYR A 178 -13.50 9.04 -4.42
C TYR A 178 -12.60 9.33 -5.62
N ALA A 179 -11.32 9.51 -5.35
CA ALA A 179 -10.27 9.51 -6.35
C ALA A 179 -9.03 8.80 -5.83
N ILE A 180 -8.43 7.97 -6.67
CA ILE A 180 -7.16 7.30 -6.43
C ILE A 180 -6.21 7.78 -7.52
N LEU A 181 -5.15 8.43 -7.08
CA LEU A 181 -4.22 9.20 -7.89
C LEU A 181 -2.85 8.53 -7.84
N LYS A 182 -2.16 8.52 -8.98
CA LYS A 182 -0.74 8.23 -9.08
C LYS A 182 0.03 9.53 -8.98
N LEU A 183 0.96 9.63 -8.04
CA LEU A 183 1.84 10.80 -7.89
C LEU A 183 3.06 10.68 -8.80
N ASP A 184 3.65 11.83 -9.15
CA ASP A 184 4.84 12.00 -10.00
C ASP A 184 6.09 11.24 -9.53
N ARG A 185 6.13 10.87 -8.24
CA ARG A 185 7.24 10.13 -7.65
C ARG A 185 6.86 9.39 -6.38
N LYS A 186 7.68 8.38 -6.05
CA LYS A 186 7.57 7.59 -4.81
C LYS A 186 8.05 8.37 -3.59
N SER A 187 7.24 8.35 -2.54
CA SER A 187 7.56 8.83 -1.21
C SER A 187 8.13 7.72 -0.33
N SER A 188 9.10 8.07 0.52
CA SER A 188 9.63 7.20 1.58
C SER A 188 8.71 7.11 2.80
N ARG A 189 7.63 7.90 2.86
CA ARG A 189 6.64 7.89 3.95
C ARG A 189 5.99 6.51 4.10
N ASN A 190 5.52 6.23 5.32
CA ASN A 190 4.76 5.04 5.68
C ASN A 190 3.27 5.26 5.36
N PRO A 191 2.72 4.66 4.29
CA PRO A 191 1.34 4.87 3.88
C PRO A 191 0.38 4.17 4.85
N TYR A 192 -0.87 4.61 4.82
CA TYR A 192 -1.92 3.96 5.58
C TYR A 192 -2.21 2.57 5.01
N ARG A 193 -2.39 1.61 5.92
CA ARG A 193 -3.02 0.33 5.61
C ARG A 193 -4.53 0.52 5.58
N PHE A 194 -5.24 -0.41 4.97
CA PHE A 194 -6.66 -0.25 4.73
C PHE A 194 -7.42 -1.57 4.83
N ARG A 195 -8.70 -1.49 5.16
CA ARG A 195 -9.59 -2.64 5.17
C ARG A 195 -9.76 -3.19 3.76
N THR A 196 -9.56 -4.49 3.59
CA THR A 196 -9.77 -5.19 2.31
C THR A 196 -11.04 -6.06 2.31
N SER A 197 -11.62 -6.31 3.49
CA SER A 197 -12.82 -7.12 3.66
C SER A 197 -13.50 -6.88 5.01
N GLY A 198 -14.69 -7.45 5.18
CA GLY A 198 -15.51 -7.26 6.39
C GLY A 198 -16.35 -5.99 6.32
N LYS A 199 -16.81 -5.52 7.48
CA LYS A 199 -17.63 -4.31 7.61
C LYS A 199 -17.02 -3.38 8.63
N VAL A 200 -17.16 -2.08 8.40
CA VAL A 200 -16.95 -1.04 9.42
C VAL A 200 -17.86 -1.36 10.62
N LEU A 201 -17.35 -1.26 11.85
CA LEU A 201 -18.13 -1.56 13.04
C LEU A 201 -18.99 -0.35 13.41
N GLU A 202 -20.31 -0.52 13.55
CA GLU A 202 -21.18 0.50 14.17
C GLU A 202 -20.77 0.69 15.63
N GLU A 203 -20.79 1.94 16.11
CA GLU A 203 -20.21 2.38 17.38
C GLU A 203 -18.68 2.17 17.50
N GLY A 204 -18.02 1.75 16.42
CA GLY A 204 -16.57 1.63 16.36
C GLY A 204 -15.90 2.99 16.37
N ALA A 205 -14.83 3.13 17.15
CA ALA A 205 -14.05 4.35 17.23
C ALA A 205 -13.26 4.60 15.93
N ILE A 206 -13.32 5.83 15.44
CA ILE A 206 -12.65 6.28 14.23
C ILE A 206 -11.99 7.64 14.47
N ASN A 207 -10.95 7.90 13.70
CA ASN A 207 -10.19 9.14 13.74
C ASN A 207 -10.04 9.73 12.34
N THR A 208 -9.71 11.02 12.26
CA THR A 208 -9.35 11.65 10.99
C THR A 208 -8.23 12.67 11.14
N ILE A 209 -7.42 12.79 10.09
CA ILE A 209 -6.41 13.83 9.95
C ILE A 209 -6.74 14.61 8.67
N GLY A 210 -6.89 15.93 8.74
CA GLY A 210 -7.20 16.73 7.55
C GLY A 210 -6.91 18.21 7.73
N CYS A 211 -7.18 19.00 6.68
CA CYS A 211 -7.01 20.45 6.68
C CYS A 211 -8.37 21.18 6.80
N PRO A 212 -8.96 21.29 7.99
CA PRO A 212 -10.26 21.91 8.16
C PRO A 212 -10.16 23.39 7.81
N THR A 213 -11.01 23.86 6.91
CA THR A 213 -10.98 25.22 6.36
C THR A 213 -9.60 25.60 5.80
N GLY A 214 -8.85 24.63 5.27
CA GLY A 214 -7.52 24.87 4.71
C GLY A 214 -6.40 25.11 5.73
N LEU A 215 -6.70 24.95 7.02
CA LEU A 215 -5.72 25.03 8.11
C LEU A 215 -4.62 23.96 7.94
N PRO A 216 -3.44 24.15 8.57
CA PRO A 216 -2.49 23.05 8.74
C PRO A 216 -3.16 21.83 9.37
N LEU A 217 -2.64 20.64 9.09
CA LEU A 217 -3.27 19.38 9.48
C LEU A 217 -3.72 19.37 10.95
N LYS A 218 -4.98 18.99 11.17
CA LYS A 218 -5.61 18.80 12.47
C LYS A 218 -6.00 17.35 12.65
N PHE A 219 -5.98 16.91 13.89
CA PHE A 219 -6.41 15.59 14.30
C PHE A 219 -7.72 15.68 15.05
N SER A 220 -8.72 14.89 14.63
CA SER A 220 -9.96 14.69 15.38
C SER A 220 -10.07 13.21 15.75
N THR A 221 -10.45 12.97 17.00
CA THR A 221 -10.44 11.66 17.67
C THR A 221 -11.81 11.36 18.25
N ASN A 222 -11.97 10.20 18.89
CA ASN A 222 -13.14 9.87 19.72
C ASN A 222 -14.48 9.90 18.99
N ALA A 223 -14.46 9.95 17.66
CA ALA A 223 -15.65 9.82 16.86
C ALA A 223 -16.02 8.35 16.75
N ILE A 224 -17.30 8.09 16.54
CA ILE A 224 -17.87 6.77 16.35
C ILE A 224 -18.63 6.69 15.04
N VAL A 225 -18.72 5.48 14.51
CA VAL A 225 -19.59 5.17 13.38
C VAL A 225 -21.03 5.10 13.89
N VAL A 226 -21.91 5.90 13.31
CA VAL A 226 -23.32 6.01 13.74
C VAL A 226 -24.27 5.20 12.86
N ASP A 227 -23.94 5.03 11.57
CA ASP A 227 -24.74 4.23 10.63
C ASP A 227 -23.82 3.63 9.57
N ASN A 228 -23.84 2.31 9.43
CA ASN A 228 -23.09 1.59 8.40
C ASN A 228 -24.01 0.77 7.47
N SER A 229 -25.31 1.04 7.48
CA SER A 229 -26.29 0.38 6.61
C SER A 229 -26.13 0.65 5.11
N PRO A 230 -25.67 1.83 4.63
CA PRO A 230 -25.44 2.07 3.21
C PRO A 230 -24.29 1.21 2.66
N ASN A 231 -24.30 0.89 1.37
CA ASN A 231 -23.34 -0.06 0.82
C ASN A 231 -21.94 0.53 0.62
N ASN A 232 -21.86 1.80 0.19
CA ASN A 232 -20.64 2.45 -0.27
C ASN A 232 -20.14 3.57 0.64
N TRP A 233 -20.92 3.98 1.65
CA TRP A 233 -20.49 4.97 2.64
C TRP A 233 -21.01 4.63 4.03
N PHE A 234 -20.43 5.25 5.06
CA PHE A 234 -20.92 5.17 6.43
C PHE A 234 -20.97 6.56 7.07
N LYS A 235 -21.82 6.72 8.08
CA LYS A 235 -22.03 7.94 8.84
C LYS A 235 -21.24 7.93 10.13
N SER A 236 -20.72 9.08 10.53
CA SER A 236 -20.04 9.28 11.81
C SER A 236 -20.31 10.66 12.41
N ASP A 237 -19.85 10.87 13.64
CA ASP A 237 -19.84 12.14 14.36
C ASP A 237 -18.46 12.84 14.35
N ILE A 238 -17.62 12.56 13.35
CA ILE A 238 -16.33 13.23 13.15
C ILE A 238 -16.53 14.75 13.01
N ASP A 239 -15.62 15.55 13.58
CA ASP A 239 -15.58 16.99 13.31
C ASP A 239 -15.06 17.28 11.89
N SER A 240 -15.97 17.35 10.91
CA SER A 240 -15.61 17.67 9.53
C SER A 240 -15.87 19.15 9.20
N PHE A 241 -14.89 19.79 8.59
CA PHE A 241 -15.01 21.12 7.98
C PHE A 241 -14.69 20.99 6.47
N PRO A 242 -15.18 21.88 5.58
CA PRO A 242 -14.67 22.03 4.22
C PRO A 242 -13.15 22.05 4.21
N GLY A 243 -12.50 21.37 3.27
CA GLY A 243 -11.06 21.14 3.31
C GLY A 243 -10.66 19.80 3.93
N ASN A 244 -11.45 19.23 4.85
CA ASN A 244 -11.24 17.84 5.29
C ASN A 244 -11.68 16.80 4.25
N SER A 245 -12.37 17.23 3.19
CA SER A 245 -12.72 16.37 2.06
C SER A 245 -11.50 15.63 1.52
N GLY A 246 -11.63 14.32 1.34
CA GLY A 246 -10.57 13.41 0.95
C GLY A 246 -9.66 12.95 2.10
N GLY A 247 -9.88 13.43 3.32
CA GLY A 247 -9.12 13.01 4.49
C GLY A 247 -9.35 11.54 4.85
N PRO A 248 -8.33 10.86 5.39
CA PRO A 248 -8.46 9.49 5.86
C PRO A 248 -9.40 9.42 7.06
N VAL A 249 -10.30 8.44 7.05
CA VAL A 249 -11.08 8.00 8.22
C VAL A 249 -10.62 6.60 8.59
N PHE A 250 -10.07 6.43 9.78
CA PHE A 250 -9.36 5.21 10.16
C PHE A 250 -9.63 4.76 11.59
N ASP A 251 -9.53 3.46 11.83
CA ASP A 251 -9.75 2.86 13.14
C ASP A 251 -8.59 3.15 14.13
N GLN A 252 -8.72 2.70 15.38
CA GLN A 252 -7.66 2.86 16.38
C GLN A 252 -6.32 2.16 16.02
N ASN A 253 -6.30 1.26 15.04
CA ASN A 253 -5.11 0.54 14.58
C ASN A 253 -4.47 1.20 13.34
N GLY A 254 -5.05 2.30 12.84
CA GLY A 254 -4.58 3.00 11.65
C GLY A 254 -4.99 2.35 10.33
N PHE A 255 -5.99 1.46 10.32
CA PHE A 255 -6.59 0.96 9.09
C PHE A 255 -7.63 1.95 8.59
N ILE A 256 -7.47 2.40 7.35
CA ILE A 256 -8.50 3.19 6.67
C ILE A 256 -9.77 2.36 6.59
N GLU A 257 -10.86 2.99 7.02
CA GLU A 257 -12.24 2.53 6.86
C GLU A 257 -12.94 3.31 5.73
N GLY A 258 -12.58 4.58 5.55
CA GLY A 258 -13.15 5.40 4.48
C GLY A 258 -12.40 6.70 4.18
N ILE A 259 -12.97 7.41 3.22
CA ILE A 259 -12.52 8.69 2.68
C ILE A 259 -13.58 9.71 3.09
N LEU A 260 -13.22 10.73 3.86
CA LEU A 260 -14.17 11.74 4.31
C LEU A 260 -14.65 12.56 3.11
N VAL A 261 -15.95 12.53 2.78
CA VAL A 261 -16.48 13.12 1.54
C VAL A 261 -17.53 14.17 1.78
N ARG A 262 -18.27 14.08 2.89
CA ARG A 262 -19.30 15.07 3.24
C ARG A 262 -19.29 15.35 4.73
N GLY A 263 -19.53 16.61 5.08
CA GLY A 263 -19.87 17.04 6.42
C GLY A 263 -21.36 17.36 6.55
N ALA A 264 -21.87 17.45 7.78
CA ALA A 264 -23.25 17.92 8.02
C ALA A 264 -23.46 19.28 7.35
N VAL A 265 -24.59 19.53 6.68
CA VAL A 265 -24.84 20.78 5.91
C VAL A 265 -26.13 21.50 6.29
N GLU A 266 -26.04 22.82 6.35
CA GLU A 266 -27.19 23.73 6.29
C GLU A 266 -27.04 24.71 5.11
N TYR A 267 -28.17 25.02 4.48
CA TYR A 267 -28.30 26.04 3.43
C TYR A 267 -29.33 27.09 3.85
N SER A 268 -28.99 28.37 3.67
CA SER A 268 -29.91 29.50 3.85
C SER A 268 -30.05 30.26 2.54
N GLY A 269 -31.29 30.44 2.05
CA GLY A 269 -31.56 31.10 0.77
C GLY A 269 -30.89 30.43 -0.45
N GLY A 270 -30.70 29.10 -0.40
CA GLY A 270 -30.00 28.35 -1.46
C GLY A 270 -28.47 28.51 -1.46
N ARG A 271 -27.89 29.14 -0.43
CA ARG A 271 -26.45 29.32 -0.26
C ARG A 271 -25.96 28.62 1.00
N TYR A 272 -24.75 28.10 0.92
CA TYR A 272 -24.05 27.50 2.05
C TYR A 272 -23.85 28.51 3.19
N THR A 273 -24.22 28.17 4.44
CA THR A 273 -24.17 29.09 5.60
C THR A 273 -22.79 29.20 6.25
N GLY A 274 -21.89 28.24 6.04
CA GLY A 274 -20.53 28.24 6.58
C GLY A 274 -20.35 27.46 7.90
N ASP A 275 -19.10 27.17 8.25
CA ASP A 275 -18.70 26.46 9.50
C ASP A 275 -18.55 27.39 10.71
N TYR A 276 -18.65 28.68 10.44
CA TYR A 276 -18.61 29.76 11.41
C TYR A 276 -19.84 30.63 11.20
N LYS A 277 -20.36 31.18 12.29
CA LYS A 277 -21.52 32.08 12.26
C LYS A 277 -21.26 33.34 13.06
N TYR A 278 -21.87 34.43 12.63
CA TYR A 278 -21.94 35.63 13.44
C TYR A 278 -23.04 35.47 14.51
N ASP A 279 -22.72 35.78 15.76
CA ASP A 279 -23.66 35.82 16.87
C ASP A 279 -23.90 37.27 17.30
N PRO A 280 -25.12 37.81 17.10
CA PRO A 280 -25.45 39.20 17.42
C PRO A 280 -25.47 39.51 18.92
N TYR A 281 -25.57 38.51 19.80
CA TYR A 281 -25.61 38.72 21.25
C TYR A 281 -24.23 39.09 21.81
N CYS A 282 -23.16 38.47 21.30
CA CYS A 282 -21.79 38.80 21.67
C CYS A 282 -21.10 39.76 20.68
N ASP A 283 -21.73 40.04 19.53
CA ASP A 283 -21.10 40.72 18.39
C ASP A 283 -19.80 40.00 18.02
N CYS A 284 -19.85 38.68 17.84
CA CYS A 284 -18.67 37.86 17.65
C CYS A 284 -18.91 36.69 16.69
N VAL A 285 -17.84 36.22 16.04
CA VAL A 285 -17.87 34.99 15.24
C VAL A 285 -17.71 33.78 16.15
N LYS A 286 -18.57 32.78 15.97
CA LYS A 286 -18.55 31.49 16.68
C LYS A 286 -18.30 30.35 15.74
N THR A 287 -17.62 29.31 16.23
CA THR A 287 -17.69 28.00 15.59
C THR A 287 -19.09 27.49 15.79
N VAL A 288 -19.62 26.91 14.74
CA VAL A 288 -20.92 26.31 14.82
C VAL A 288 -20.79 24.93 15.48
N GLN A 289 -21.76 24.55 16.31
CA GLN A 289 -21.74 23.33 17.10
C GLN A 289 -23.11 22.64 17.07
N TRP A 290 -23.08 21.31 17.21
CA TRP A 290 -24.25 20.43 17.31
C TRP A 290 -24.17 19.57 18.56
N ASP A 291 -25.27 19.43 19.30
CA ASP A 291 -25.27 18.61 20.51
C ASP A 291 -25.19 17.11 20.23
N LYS A 292 -25.77 16.64 19.11
CA LYS A 292 -25.84 15.22 18.72
C LYS A 292 -25.96 15.04 17.21
N VAL A 293 -25.46 13.92 16.69
CA VAL A 293 -25.79 13.40 15.35
C VAL A 293 -27.25 12.95 15.32
N LYS A 294 -28.15 13.75 14.73
CA LYS A 294 -29.56 13.38 14.50
C LYS A 294 -29.99 13.70 13.07
N TYR A 295 -30.84 12.84 12.50
CA TYR A 295 -31.45 12.97 11.16
C TYR A 295 -30.42 13.23 10.04
N THR A 296 -30.15 14.50 9.71
CA THR A 296 -29.29 14.96 8.60
C THR A 296 -27.89 15.41 9.03
N ALA A 297 -27.63 15.55 10.33
CA ALA A 297 -26.33 15.96 10.84
C ALA A 297 -25.44 14.73 11.05
N GLY A 298 -24.29 14.67 10.40
CA GLY A 298 -23.23 13.67 10.54
C GLY A 298 -22.33 13.64 9.31
N CYS A 299 -21.12 13.16 9.47
CA CYS A 299 -20.11 13.11 8.41
C CYS A 299 -20.23 11.81 7.64
N GLN A 300 -20.14 11.89 6.32
CA GLN A 300 -20.12 10.72 5.46
C GLN A 300 -18.70 10.43 5.01
N ALA A 301 -18.31 9.17 5.17
CA ALA A 301 -17.08 8.63 4.63
C ALA A 301 -17.41 7.58 3.58
N HIS A 302 -16.87 7.75 2.36
CA HIS A 302 -16.93 6.75 1.32
C HIS A 302 -16.04 5.57 1.74
N LYS A 303 -16.59 4.36 1.77
CA LYS A 303 -15.90 3.17 2.27
C LYS A 303 -14.69 2.87 1.39
N ILE A 304 -13.55 2.62 2.01
CA ILE A 304 -12.36 2.22 1.24
C ILE A 304 -12.60 0.88 0.53
N THR A 305 -13.44 0.00 1.08
CA THR A 305 -13.83 -1.27 0.45
C THR A 305 -14.80 -1.11 -0.73
N ALA A 306 -15.34 0.09 -0.96
CA ALA A 306 -16.23 0.37 -2.09
C ALA A 306 -15.52 0.99 -3.30
N VAL A 307 -14.21 1.28 -3.19
CA VAL A 307 -13.38 1.63 -4.35
C VAL A 307 -13.01 0.37 -5.16
N PRO A 308 -12.59 0.49 -6.43
CA PRO A 308 -12.24 -0.65 -7.26
C PRO A 308 -11.18 -1.56 -6.60
N PRO A 309 -11.44 -2.87 -6.42
CA PRO A 309 -10.50 -3.79 -5.79
C PRO A 309 -9.13 -3.85 -6.48
N SER A 310 -9.08 -3.61 -7.80
CA SER A 310 -7.86 -3.56 -8.58
C SER A 310 -6.91 -2.44 -8.13
N ALA A 311 -7.43 -1.30 -7.65
CA ALA A 311 -6.64 -0.19 -7.15
C ALA A 311 -6.05 -0.51 -5.77
N LEU A 312 -6.83 -1.12 -4.88
CA LEU A 312 -6.36 -1.60 -3.58
C LEU A 312 -5.29 -2.69 -3.72
N LEU A 313 -5.51 -3.62 -4.65
CA LEU A 313 -4.55 -4.67 -4.99
C LEU A 313 -3.23 -4.08 -5.50
N MET A 314 -3.30 -3.05 -6.36
CA MET A 314 -2.14 -2.32 -6.84
C MET A 314 -1.37 -1.66 -5.69
N ALA A 315 -2.06 -1.07 -4.73
CA ALA A 315 -1.43 -0.42 -3.57
C ALA A 315 -0.73 -1.42 -2.64
N ILE A 316 -1.35 -2.57 -2.34
CA ILE A 316 -0.69 -3.63 -1.55
C ILE A 316 0.56 -4.13 -2.27
N TYR A 317 0.43 -4.45 -3.57
CA TYR A 317 1.57 -4.91 -4.34
C TYR A 317 2.71 -3.89 -4.34
N SER A 318 2.40 -2.62 -4.59
CA SER A 318 3.39 -1.54 -4.66
C SER A 318 4.13 -1.35 -3.33
N ASN A 319 3.47 -1.51 -2.17
CA ASN A 319 4.15 -1.43 -0.89
C ASN A 319 5.12 -2.59 -0.65
N ILE A 320 4.71 -3.81 -0.98
CA ILE A 320 5.56 -5.00 -0.81
C ILE A 320 6.73 -4.94 -1.79
N GLU A 321 6.48 -4.61 -3.06
CA GLU A 321 7.54 -4.37 -4.05
C GLU A 321 8.53 -3.31 -3.55
N TYR A 322 8.03 -2.16 -3.10
CA TYR A 322 8.88 -1.09 -2.60
C TYR A 322 9.72 -1.53 -1.40
N ALA A 323 9.14 -2.33 -0.50
CA ALA A 323 9.86 -2.87 0.65
C ALA A 323 10.94 -3.88 0.23
N ILE A 324 10.65 -4.76 -0.73
CA ILE A 324 11.61 -5.73 -1.26
C ILE A 324 12.79 -5.02 -1.91
N VAL A 325 12.49 -4.13 -2.86
CA VAL A 325 13.47 -3.40 -3.69
C VAL A 325 14.41 -2.54 -2.85
N ASN A 326 13.89 -1.93 -1.77
CA ASN A 326 14.67 -1.05 -0.89
C ASN A 326 15.16 -1.74 0.38
N ASN A 327 15.00 -3.07 0.49
CA ASN A 327 15.40 -3.87 1.66
C ASN A 327 14.84 -3.35 3.00
N LEU A 328 13.56 -2.95 3.01
CA LEU A 328 12.87 -2.35 4.16
C LEU A 328 12.08 -3.42 4.94
N LYS A 329 12.76 -4.12 5.85
CA LYS A 329 12.18 -5.21 6.65
C LYS A 329 10.88 -4.83 7.36
N GLU A 330 10.87 -3.73 8.10
CA GLU A 330 9.69 -3.30 8.89
C GLU A 330 8.48 -3.00 8.00
N ARG A 331 8.72 -2.40 6.83
CA ARG A 331 7.64 -2.13 5.87
C ARG A 331 7.13 -3.43 5.25
N PHE A 332 8.03 -4.35 4.93
CA PHE A 332 7.65 -5.67 4.43
C PHE A 332 6.78 -6.40 5.45
N ASP A 333 7.17 -6.41 6.74
CA ASP A 333 6.40 -7.06 7.81
C ASP A 333 5.03 -6.39 8.01
N SER A 334 4.97 -5.06 7.99
CA SER A 334 3.74 -4.29 8.16
C SER A 334 2.71 -4.55 7.06
N TRP A 335 3.17 -4.73 5.82
CA TRP A 335 2.31 -5.03 4.65
C TRP A 335 2.18 -6.53 4.36
N GLY A 336 3.05 -7.37 4.91
CA GLY A 336 3.01 -8.83 4.80
C GLY A 336 1.79 -9.45 5.51
N ILE A 337 1.08 -8.68 6.34
CA ILE A 337 -0.21 -9.06 6.92
C ILE A 337 -1.26 -9.40 5.83
N TYR A 338 -1.13 -8.83 4.63
CA TYR A 338 -1.95 -9.16 3.47
C TYR A 338 -1.41 -10.40 2.77
N CYS A 339 -1.02 -11.43 3.52
CA CYS A 339 -0.23 -12.57 3.05
C CYS A 339 -0.83 -13.30 1.84
N TRP A 340 -2.16 -13.23 1.66
CA TRP A 340 -2.85 -13.73 0.47
C TRP A 340 -2.30 -13.15 -0.83
N ILE A 341 -1.72 -11.94 -0.83
CA ILE A 341 -1.12 -11.28 -2.00
C ILE A 341 0.08 -12.05 -2.56
N PHE A 342 0.73 -12.90 -1.77
CA PHE A 342 1.86 -13.72 -2.22
C PHE A 342 1.44 -14.82 -3.20
N ASP A 343 0.16 -15.22 -3.18
CA ASP A 343 -0.38 -16.10 -4.22
C ASP A 343 -0.37 -15.37 -5.58
N TYR A 344 0.34 -15.97 -6.53
CA TYR A 344 0.54 -15.43 -7.88
C TYR A 344 -0.76 -15.06 -8.60
N LYS A 345 -1.91 -15.67 -8.27
CA LYS A 345 -3.21 -15.27 -8.86
C LYS A 345 -3.53 -13.79 -8.64
N TYR A 346 -2.98 -13.19 -7.59
CA TYR A 346 -3.16 -11.76 -7.27
C TYR A 346 -2.08 -10.87 -7.89
N THR A 347 -0.99 -11.43 -8.41
CA THR A 347 0.14 -10.67 -8.96
C THR A 347 0.38 -10.89 -10.45
N GLN A 348 -0.48 -11.65 -11.13
CA GLN A 348 -0.30 -12.12 -12.53
C GLN A 348 0.21 -11.07 -13.54
N GLN A 349 -0.22 -9.81 -13.41
CA GLN A 349 0.17 -8.73 -14.33
C GLN A 349 1.41 -7.93 -13.87
N ARG A 350 1.87 -8.13 -12.63
CA ARG A 350 2.89 -7.30 -11.97
C ARG A 350 4.20 -8.04 -11.70
N GLY A 351 4.17 -9.37 -11.67
CA GLY A 351 5.33 -10.21 -11.40
C GLY A 351 5.20 -10.97 -10.09
N ARG A 352 6.08 -11.95 -9.87
CA ARG A 352 6.14 -12.72 -8.63
C ARG A 352 7.13 -12.11 -7.66
N PHE A 353 6.78 -12.07 -6.38
CA PHE A 353 7.62 -11.45 -5.37
C PHE A 353 8.90 -12.25 -5.11
N GLU A 354 8.90 -13.57 -5.31
CA GLU A 354 10.09 -14.42 -5.22
C GLU A 354 11.15 -13.96 -6.24
N ASN A 355 10.73 -13.67 -7.47
CA ASN A 355 11.64 -13.16 -8.51
C ASN A 355 12.25 -11.82 -8.09
N LEU A 356 11.42 -10.89 -7.57
CA LEU A 356 11.89 -9.60 -7.07
C LEU A 356 12.84 -9.76 -5.88
N ALA A 357 12.52 -10.64 -4.93
CA ALA A 357 13.37 -10.88 -3.76
C ALA A 357 14.75 -11.43 -4.17
N ILE A 358 14.81 -12.36 -5.13
CA ILE A 358 16.08 -12.87 -5.67
C ILE A 358 16.83 -11.80 -6.46
N GLU A 359 16.14 -10.99 -7.27
CA GLU A 359 16.75 -9.94 -8.09
C GLU A 359 17.42 -8.85 -7.23
N TYR A 360 16.78 -8.48 -6.12
CA TYR A 360 17.26 -7.46 -5.19
C TYR A 360 18.02 -8.02 -3.99
N ASN A 361 18.36 -9.32 -4.00
CA ASN A 361 19.09 -10.02 -2.93
C ASN A 361 18.45 -9.83 -1.53
N ASN A 362 17.12 -9.84 -1.47
CA ASN A 362 16.36 -9.70 -0.23
C ASN A 362 15.92 -11.08 0.27
N ASN A 363 16.85 -11.79 0.91
CA ASN A 363 16.62 -13.17 1.37
C ASN A 363 15.54 -13.25 2.46
N TYR A 364 15.45 -12.24 3.33
CA TYR A 364 14.39 -12.18 4.35
C TYR A 364 13.00 -12.17 3.72
N ALA A 365 12.79 -11.32 2.70
CA ALA A 365 11.53 -11.30 1.97
C ALA A 365 11.31 -12.63 1.23
N LEU A 366 12.35 -13.20 0.60
CA LEU A 366 12.26 -14.49 -0.10
C LEU A 366 11.77 -15.60 0.83
N GLU A 367 12.41 -15.79 1.99
CA GLU A 367 11.98 -16.77 3.02
C GLU A 367 10.54 -16.51 3.46
N SER A 368 10.21 -15.25 3.74
CA SER A 368 8.88 -14.86 4.20
C SER A 368 7.79 -15.14 3.15
N ILE A 369 8.09 -14.98 1.86
CA ILE A 369 7.18 -15.29 0.76
C ILE A 369 7.04 -16.81 0.61
N LEU A 370 8.16 -17.54 0.61
CA LEU A 370 8.18 -19.00 0.42
C LEU A 370 7.45 -19.75 1.53
N ASN A 371 7.41 -19.20 2.76
CA ASN A 371 6.53 -19.71 3.83
C ASN A 371 5.06 -19.87 3.41
N TYR A 372 4.60 -19.11 2.41
CA TYR A 372 3.23 -19.19 1.89
C TYR A 372 3.14 -19.85 0.51
N THR A 373 4.19 -19.76 -0.30
CA THR A 373 4.12 -20.15 -1.71
C THR A 373 4.78 -21.48 -2.04
N SER A 374 5.71 -21.98 -1.22
CA SER A 374 6.57 -23.13 -1.55
C SER A 374 5.78 -24.38 -1.97
N GLU A 375 4.72 -24.73 -1.22
CA GLU A 375 3.88 -25.90 -1.50
C GLU A 375 3.14 -25.84 -2.85
N ASN A 376 3.00 -24.65 -3.43
CA ASN A 376 2.24 -24.41 -4.66
C ASN A 376 3.14 -24.00 -5.85
N ILE A 377 4.46 -24.13 -5.72
CA ILE A 377 5.40 -23.88 -6.82
C ILE A 377 5.43 -25.09 -7.76
N SER A 378 5.17 -24.86 -9.05
CA SER A 378 5.33 -25.91 -10.07
C SER A 378 6.81 -26.17 -10.37
N ASP A 379 7.15 -27.38 -10.80
CA ASP A 379 8.52 -27.74 -11.21
C ASP A 379 9.11 -26.78 -12.25
N SER A 380 8.27 -26.28 -13.17
CA SER A 380 8.67 -25.30 -14.18
C SER A 380 9.08 -23.97 -13.55
N TYR A 381 8.32 -23.49 -12.56
CA TYR A 381 8.60 -22.23 -11.90
C TYR A 381 9.75 -22.35 -10.88
N ALA A 382 9.83 -23.47 -10.17
CA ALA A 382 11.00 -23.84 -9.37
C ALA A 382 12.29 -23.74 -10.21
N ARG A 383 12.27 -24.26 -11.44
CA ARG A 383 13.40 -24.13 -12.36
C ARG A 383 13.73 -22.68 -12.71
N GLU A 384 12.73 -21.85 -12.95
CA GLU A 384 12.92 -20.42 -13.24
C GLU A 384 13.59 -19.69 -12.07
N LEU A 385 13.19 -19.99 -10.83
CA LEU A 385 13.81 -19.43 -9.61
C LEU A 385 15.28 -19.85 -9.50
N ILE A 386 15.58 -21.14 -9.70
CA ILE A 386 16.96 -21.64 -9.69
C ILE A 386 17.79 -20.97 -10.79
N ASP A 387 17.26 -20.85 -12.02
CA ASP A 387 17.97 -20.18 -13.11
C ASP A 387 18.23 -18.70 -12.82
N LEU A 388 17.29 -18.00 -12.16
CA LEU A 388 17.46 -16.61 -11.73
C LEU A 388 18.56 -16.48 -10.68
N VAL A 389 18.59 -17.38 -9.69
CA VAL A 389 19.64 -17.45 -8.68
C VAL A 389 21.02 -17.70 -9.31
N LEU A 390 21.11 -18.66 -10.25
CA LEU A 390 22.34 -18.95 -10.99
C LEU A 390 22.78 -17.78 -11.86
N LYS A 391 21.83 -17.06 -12.47
CA LYS A 391 22.08 -15.84 -13.25
C LYS A 391 22.74 -14.76 -12.40
N ASN A 392 22.22 -14.56 -11.19
CA ASN A 392 22.67 -13.52 -10.27
C ASN A 392 23.88 -13.95 -9.41
N ASN A 393 24.28 -15.23 -9.48
CA ASN A 393 25.30 -15.82 -8.61
C ASN A 393 25.00 -15.61 -7.11
N ASN A 394 23.73 -15.76 -6.73
CA ASN A 394 23.24 -15.51 -5.38
C ASN A 394 23.21 -16.82 -4.58
N LEU A 395 24.31 -17.15 -3.88
CA LEU A 395 24.39 -18.39 -3.10
C LEU A 395 23.37 -18.44 -1.97
N ASP A 396 23.16 -17.32 -1.27
CA ASP A 396 22.27 -17.27 -0.12
C ASP A 396 20.81 -17.54 -0.53
N ALA A 397 20.36 -16.96 -1.65
CA ALA A 397 19.03 -17.27 -2.18
C ALA A 397 18.94 -18.72 -2.67
N LEU A 398 20.03 -19.32 -3.17
CA LEU A 398 20.03 -20.75 -3.51
C LEU A 398 19.79 -21.60 -2.28
N ASP A 399 20.47 -21.31 -1.19
CA ASP A 399 20.31 -22.02 0.08
C ASP A 399 18.86 -21.88 0.58
N VAL A 400 18.29 -20.67 0.53
CA VAL A 400 16.87 -20.45 0.85
C VAL A 400 15.95 -21.31 -0.03
N LEU A 401 16.12 -21.33 -1.36
CA LEU A 401 15.26 -22.16 -2.21
C LEU A 401 15.35 -23.64 -1.82
N LEU A 402 16.55 -24.16 -1.58
CA LEU A 402 16.79 -25.56 -1.25
C LEU A 402 16.23 -25.94 0.14
N ASP A 403 16.30 -25.03 1.12
CA ASP A 403 15.73 -25.20 2.45
C ASP A 403 14.19 -25.28 2.44
N TYR A 404 13.55 -24.73 1.39
CA TYR A 404 12.10 -24.80 1.15
C TYR A 404 11.70 -25.91 0.16
N ASP A 405 12.51 -26.98 0.09
CA ASP A 405 12.29 -28.17 -0.76
C ASP A 405 12.19 -27.89 -2.27
N ILE A 406 12.63 -26.71 -2.74
CA ILE A 406 12.75 -26.43 -4.18
C ILE A 406 13.99 -27.17 -4.68
N LEU A 407 13.75 -28.36 -5.24
CA LEU A 407 14.81 -29.31 -5.58
C LEU A 407 15.86 -28.73 -6.54
N ALA A 408 17.13 -29.08 -6.29
CA ALA A 408 18.26 -28.69 -7.12
C ALA A 408 18.13 -29.13 -8.60
N ASP A 409 17.37 -30.20 -8.85
CA ASP A 409 17.09 -30.77 -10.17
C ASP A 409 15.71 -30.35 -10.73
N ALA A 410 15.06 -29.33 -10.16
CA ALA A 410 13.84 -28.76 -10.72
C ALA A 410 14.01 -28.48 -12.23
N GLY A 411 13.02 -28.89 -13.03
CA GLY A 411 13.04 -28.73 -14.49
C GLY A 411 14.19 -29.46 -15.20
N MET A 412 14.46 -30.72 -14.85
CA MET A 412 15.42 -31.58 -15.57
C MET A 412 15.18 -31.69 -17.09
N ASP A 413 13.98 -31.36 -17.57
CA ASP A 413 13.63 -31.31 -19.00
C ASP A 413 14.24 -30.11 -19.75
N SER A 414 14.88 -29.19 -19.03
CA SER A 414 15.66 -28.11 -19.62
C SER A 414 16.90 -28.64 -20.37
N LYS A 415 17.43 -27.84 -21.31
CA LYS A 415 18.61 -28.23 -22.11
C LYS A 415 19.84 -28.56 -21.27
N TYR A 416 19.97 -27.95 -20.09
CA TYR A 416 21.06 -28.15 -19.15
C TYR A 416 20.54 -28.11 -17.71
N THR A 417 20.99 -29.02 -16.86
CA THR A 417 20.65 -28.98 -15.41
C THR A 417 21.30 -27.79 -14.71
N ALA A 418 20.76 -27.40 -13.55
CA ALA A 418 21.32 -26.32 -12.73
C ALA A 418 22.81 -26.56 -12.43
N LEU A 419 23.17 -27.80 -12.08
CA LEU A 419 24.55 -28.20 -11.84
C LEU A 419 25.43 -28.04 -13.10
N GLN A 420 24.94 -28.43 -14.28
CA GLN A 420 25.69 -28.22 -15.54
C GLN A 420 25.94 -26.73 -15.81
N VAL A 421 24.95 -25.87 -15.53
CA VAL A 421 25.08 -24.41 -15.68
C VAL A 421 26.13 -23.86 -14.71
N ALA A 422 26.04 -24.17 -13.41
CA ALA A 422 27.00 -23.74 -12.39
C ALA A 422 28.43 -24.19 -12.72
N VAL A 423 28.60 -25.45 -13.12
CA VAL A 423 29.89 -26.02 -13.50
C VAL A 423 30.49 -25.35 -14.74
N THR A 424 29.67 -25.05 -15.74
CA THR A 424 30.11 -24.37 -16.96
C THR A 424 30.56 -22.94 -16.68
N ARG A 425 29.87 -22.23 -15.78
CA ARG A 425 30.23 -20.88 -15.32
C ARG A 425 31.45 -20.87 -14.40
N GLY A 426 31.78 -22.03 -13.81
CA GLY A 426 32.90 -22.16 -12.88
C GLY A 426 32.57 -21.69 -11.45
N ASN A 427 31.29 -21.52 -11.12
CA ASN A 427 30.83 -21.12 -9.79
C ASN A 427 30.96 -22.31 -8.84
N LEU A 428 32.08 -22.35 -8.11
CA LEU A 428 32.46 -23.46 -7.24
C LEU A 428 31.42 -23.68 -6.13
N ASP A 429 31.06 -22.62 -5.42
CA ASP A 429 30.22 -22.70 -4.22
C ASP A 429 28.81 -23.17 -4.57
N ILE A 430 28.17 -22.54 -5.56
CA ILE A 430 26.87 -22.97 -6.10
C ILE A 430 26.91 -24.43 -6.57
N ALA A 431 27.93 -24.84 -7.33
CA ALA A 431 28.02 -26.22 -7.79
C ALA A 431 28.14 -27.20 -6.62
N GLN A 432 28.89 -26.83 -5.57
CA GLN A 432 29.03 -27.63 -4.37
C GLN A 432 27.71 -27.72 -3.60
N THR A 433 27.01 -26.61 -3.40
CA THR A 433 25.69 -26.56 -2.75
C THR A 433 24.68 -27.44 -3.48
N LEU A 434 24.58 -27.34 -4.81
CA LEU A 434 23.69 -28.19 -5.61
C LEU A 434 24.03 -29.69 -5.44
N MET A 435 25.32 -30.06 -5.45
CA MET A 435 25.75 -31.45 -5.27
C MET A 435 25.50 -31.99 -3.85
N VAL A 436 25.57 -31.14 -2.82
CA VAL A 436 25.24 -31.53 -1.45
C VAL A 436 23.73 -31.75 -1.32
N ASN A 437 22.93 -30.93 -2.00
CA ASN A 437 21.48 -31.02 -2.04
C ASN A 437 20.95 -31.94 -3.16
N GLY A 438 21.72 -32.98 -3.49
CA GLY A 438 21.23 -34.11 -4.29
C GLY A 438 21.19 -33.94 -5.80
N ALA A 439 21.72 -32.84 -6.37
CA ALA A 439 21.76 -32.67 -7.82
C ALA A 439 22.49 -33.84 -8.53
N ASP A 440 21.89 -34.36 -9.60
CA ASP A 440 22.43 -35.49 -10.33
C ASP A 440 23.79 -35.17 -10.98
N ILE A 441 24.84 -35.84 -10.48
CA ILE A 441 26.21 -35.72 -11.02
C ILE A 441 26.46 -36.58 -12.26
N SER A 442 25.54 -37.49 -12.59
CA SER A 442 25.63 -38.41 -13.72
C SER A 442 25.23 -37.76 -15.06
N VAL A 443 24.67 -36.55 -14.99
CA VAL A 443 24.20 -35.75 -16.13
C VAL A 443 25.24 -35.60 -17.24
N THR A 444 24.77 -35.65 -18.48
CA THR A 444 25.59 -35.43 -19.67
C THR A 444 24.90 -34.49 -20.65
N THR A 445 25.70 -33.74 -21.42
CA THR A 445 25.15 -32.90 -22.50
C THR A 445 24.77 -33.75 -23.72
N SER A 446 24.14 -33.14 -24.72
CA SER A 446 23.88 -33.78 -26.02
C SER A 446 25.14 -34.25 -26.76
N ASN A 447 26.35 -33.82 -26.35
CA ASN A 447 27.63 -34.32 -26.85
C ASN A 447 28.22 -35.47 -26.02
N ASN A 448 27.48 -36.00 -25.04
CA ASN A 448 27.94 -36.95 -24.02
C ASN A 448 29.11 -36.40 -23.20
N ASP A 449 29.20 -35.07 -23.05
CA ASP A 449 30.14 -34.44 -22.12
C ASP A 449 29.55 -34.56 -20.71
N ASN A 450 30.22 -35.28 -19.81
CA ASN A 450 29.90 -35.25 -18.37
C ASN A 450 30.49 -33.98 -17.71
N LEU A 451 30.20 -33.77 -16.42
CA LEU A 451 30.64 -32.57 -15.69
C LEU A 451 32.16 -32.32 -15.76
N LEU A 452 33.00 -33.37 -15.76
CA LEU A 452 34.45 -33.23 -15.90
C LEU A 452 34.88 -32.74 -17.30
N HIS A 453 34.12 -33.03 -18.36
CA HIS A 453 34.38 -32.43 -19.67
C HIS A 453 34.05 -30.93 -19.68
N LEU A 454 33.02 -30.50 -18.96
CA LEU A 454 32.63 -29.09 -18.84
C LEU A 454 33.69 -28.30 -18.06
N VAL A 455 34.11 -28.79 -16.89
CA VAL A 455 35.21 -28.18 -16.11
C VAL A 455 36.53 -28.15 -16.90
N ALA A 456 36.77 -29.17 -17.73
CA ALA A 456 37.95 -29.20 -18.59
C ALA A 456 37.98 -28.07 -19.62
N GLN A 457 36.85 -27.44 -19.96
CA GLN A 457 36.82 -26.26 -20.82
C GLN A 457 37.17 -24.99 -20.04
N SER A 458 36.61 -24.82 -18.82
CA SER A 458 36.84 -23.63 -17.98
C SER A 458 38.19 -23.62 -17.27
N GLY A 459 38.78 -24.79 -17.00
CA GLY A 459 40.09 -24.90 -16.35
C GLY A 459 40.05 -24.89 -14.82
N ASN A 460 38.86 -24.93 -14.21
CA ASN A 460 38.70 -24.87 -12.75
C ASN A 460 39.18 -26.18 -12.08
N LEU A 461 40.45 -26.19 -11.65
CA LEU A 461 41.07 -27.36 -11.02
C LEU A 461 40.41 -27.73 -9.68
N SER A 462 39.97 -26.75 -8.89
CA SER A 462 39.32 -27.00 -7.60
C SER A 462 38.00 -27.74 -7.79
N LEU A 463 37.15 -27.27 -8.70
CA LEU A 463 35.89 -27.94 -9.01
C LEU A 463 36.11 -29.34 -9.59
N ALA A 464 37.16 -29.53 -10.42
CA ALA A 464 37.51 -30.85 -10.92
C ALA A 464 37.92 -31.83 -9.82
N LYS A 465 38.56 -31.35 -8.74
CA LYS A 465 38.89 -32.20 -7.59
C LYS A 465 37.62 -32.68 -6.90
N ILE A 466 36.72 -31.75 -6.57
CA ILE A 466 35.43 -32.04 -5.93
C ILE A 466 34.61 -33.04 -6.76
N LEU A 467 34.49 -32.82 -8.08
CA LEU A 467 33.72 -33.74 -8.94
C LEU A 467 34.32 -35.14 -8.99
N VAL A 468 35.65 -35.29 -8.96
CA VAL A 468 36.30 -36.61 -8.89
C VAL A 468 36.06 -37.26 -7.53
N GLU A 469 36.16 -36.51 -6.44
CA GLU A 469 35.87 -36.98 -5.07
C GLU A 469 34.42 -37.45 -4.93
N LYS A 470 33.47 -36.74 -5.57
CA LYS A 470 32.05 -37.13 -5.67
C LYS A 470 31.79 -38.28 -6.65
N GLY A 471 32.81 -38.81 -7.33
CA GLY A 471 32.69 -40.02 -8.15
C GLY A 471 32.43 -39.80 -9.64
N VAL A 472 32.50 -38.55 -10.14
CA VAL A 472 32.32 -38.28 -11.59
C VAL A 472 33.45 -38.95 -12.39
N SER A 473 33.06 -39.78 -13.35
CA SER A 473 34.00 -40.62 -14.08
C SER A 473 34.95 -39.82 -15.00
N ALA A 474 36.23 -39.76 -14.64
CA ALA A 474 37.31 -39.30 -15.52
C ALA A 474 37.58 -40.27 -16.70
N LYS A 475 36.88 -41.42 -16.75
CA LYS A 475 36.96 -42.42 -17.82
C LYS A 475 35.87 -42.22 -18.89
N ALA A 476 34.94 -41.29 -18.73
CA ALA A 476 33.92 -41.03 -19.74
C ALA A 476 34.54 -40.56 -21.08
N LYS A 477 33.90 -40.91 -22.20
CA LYS A 477 34.23 -40.42 -23.53
C LYS A 477 33.01 -39.69 -24.11
N ASN A 478 33.21 -38.49 -24.61
CA ASN A 478 32.18 -37.77 -25.34
C ASN A 478 32.03 -38.29 -26.79
N LYS A 479 31.07 -37.76 -27.57
CA LYS A 479 30.80 -38.16 -28.97
C LYS A 479 32.04 -38.05 -29.89
N LYS A 480 32.98 -37.14 -29.59
CA LYS A 480 34.26 -37.00 -30.32
C LYS A 480 35.33 -37.98 -29.84
N LYS A 481 34.96 -39.00 -29.06
CA LYS A 481 35.84 -39.97 -28.40
C LYS A 481 36.91 -39.32 -27.51
N ARG A 482 36.69 -38.08 -27.07
CA ARG A 482 37.61 -37.34 -26.18
C ARG A 482 37.20 -37.60 -24.74
N ARG A 483 38.22 -37.67 -23.88
CA ARG A 483 38.07 -37.77 -22.43
C ARG A 483 38.34 -36.38 -21.81
N PRO A 484 37.95 -36.13 -20.54
CA PRO A 484 38.15 -34.84 -19.90
C PRO A 484 39.59 -34.31 -19.98
N GLU A 485 40.61 -35.16 -19.81
CA GLU A 485 42.01 -34.71 -19.85
C GLU A 485 42.45 -34.22 -21.25
N LYS A 486 41.82 -34.73 -22.31
CA LYS A 486 42.10 -34.32 -23.69
C LYS A 486 41.42 -32.99 -24.01
N VAL A 487 40.24 -32.75 -23.45
CA VAL A 487 39.55 -31.46 -23.53
C VAL A 487 40.37 -30.39 -22.81
N ALA A 488 40.79 -30.65 -21.57
CA ALA A 488 41.60 -29.72 -20.77
C ALA A 488 42.92 -29.36 -21.46
N ARG A 489 43.61 -30.36 -22.04
CA ARG A 489 44.83 -30.11 -22.80
C ARG A 489 44.59 -29.26 -24.05
N LYS A 490 43.48 -29.50 -24.77
CA LYS A 490 43.14 -28.71 -25.96
C LYS A 490 42.80 -27.27 -25.58
N ALA A 491 42.17 -27.06 -24.43
CA ALA A 491 41.85 -25.74 -23.88
C ALA A 491 43.05 -25.03 -23.20
N GLY A 492 44.24 -25.65 -23.16
CA GLY A 492 45.45 -25.05 -22.57
C GLY A 492 45.65 -25.30 -21.07
N HIS A 493 44.71 -25.96 -20.40
CA HIS A 493 44.72 -26.19 -18.95
C HIS A 493 45.62 -27.37 -18.54
N LYS A 494 46.95 -27.19 -18.64
CA LYS A 494 47.96 -28.25 -18.45
C LYS A 494 47.88 -28.93 -17.07
N SER A 495 47.74 -28.16 -15.99
CA SER A 495 47.65 -28.69 -14.62
C SER A 495 46.40 -29.55 -14.42
N LEU A 496 45.25 -29.08 -14.90
CA LEU A 496 44.00 -29.84 -14.88
C LEU A 496 44.08 -31.10 -15.75
N ALA A 497 44.66 -31.02 -16.95
CA ALA A 497 44.87 -32.20 -17.79
C ALA A 497 45.76 -33.26 -17.10
N LYS A 498 46.80 -32.83 -16.37
CA LYS A 498 47.66 -33.72 -15.58
C LYS A 498 46.88 -34.38 -14.45
N TYR A 499 46.09 -33.60 -13.71
CA TYR A 499 45.21 -34.09 -12.64
C TYR A 499 44.20 -35.12 -13.15
N LEU A 500 43.41 -34.78 -14.18
CA LEU A 500 42.40 -35.68 -14.78
C LEU A 500 43.02 -36.96 -15.35
N LYS A 501 44.25 -36.89 -15.90
CA LYS A 501 44.99 -38.08 -16.35
C LYS A 501 45.37 -38.99 -15.18
N LYS A 502 45.72 -38.44 -14.01
CA LYS A 502 45.97 -39.22 -12.79
C LYS A 502 44.68 -39.84 -12.26
N ALA A 503 43.60 -39.05 -12.14
CA ALA A 503 42.26 -39.49 -11.77
C ALA A 503 41.79 -40.68 -12.61
N ARG A 504 41.85 -40.55 -13.93
CA ARG A 504 41.47 -41.62 -14.87
C ARG A 504 42.25 -42.92 -14.65
N LYS A 505 43.52 -42.82 -14.27
CA LYS A 505 44.41 -43.97 -14.05
C LYS A 505 44.30 -44.56 -12.63
N GLY A 506 43.49 -43.98 -11.74
CA GLY A 506 43.43 -44.39 -10.33
C GLY A 506 44.73 -44.09 -9.59
N ARG A 507 45.36 -42.94 -9.85
CA ARG A 507 46.66 -42.53 -9.27
C ARG A 507 46.57 -41.17 -8.57
N LEU A 508 45.43 -40.87 -7.96
CA LEU A 508 45.24 -39.65 -7.17
C LEU A 508 45.81 -39.81 -5.78
#